data_AF-A0A0C3NC11-F1
#
_entry.id   AF-A0A0C3NC11-F1
#
_cell.length_a   1.000
_cell.length_b   1.000
_cell.length_c   1.000
_cell.angle_alpha   90.00
_cell.angle_beta   90.00
_cell.angle_gamma   90.00
#
_symmetry.space_group_name_H-M   'P 1'
#
loop_
_entity.id
_entity.type
_entity.pdbx_description
1 polymer ?
#
loop_
_entity_poly.entity_id
_entity_poly.type
_entity_poly.pdbx_seq_one_letter_code
_entity_poly.pdbx_strand_id
1 'polypeptide(L)'
;MANRKLGEPRDVNAILTTHFEKCAELVQRYTDMVISALVTRIREFEVKLIAMTFVTILFTLPILPILSFVGIPILVMSSVVYCAAGCAVSACLAAESVILWMTRCTLRSRVLIAVFATTFLLSVYLPCRFILLVQFNGLSGVTEWVTEAKQCFLPKRERERPDGPDVAIQHPK
;
A
#
# COMPACT_ATOMS: atom_id res chain seq x y z
N MET A 1 46.48 81.91 -42.05
CA MET A 1 46.12 81.67 -40.63
C MET A 1 44.91 82.52 -40.29
N ALA A 2 43.71 82.00 -40.49
CA ALA A 2 42.47 82.68 -40.12
C ALA A 2 41.97 82.05 -38.80
N ASN A 3 42.11 82.82 -37.72
CA ASN A 3 41.67 82.49 -36.38
C ASN A 3 40.16 82.13 -36.39
N ARG A 4 39.83 80.87 -36.11
CA ARG A 4 38.50 80.49 -35.62
C ARG A 4 38.30 81.19 -34.28
N LYS A 5 37.66 82.37 -34.29
CA LYS A 5 37.09 82.96 -33.08
C LYS A 5 36.14 81.91 -32.50
N LEU A 6 36.52 81.39 -31.33
CA LEU A 6 35.72 80.56 -30.47
C LEU A 6 34.30 81.12 -30.44
N GLY A 7 33.33 80.27 -30.77
CA GLY A 7 31.92 80.58 -30.69
C GLY A 7 31.59 81.13 -29.31
N GLU A 8 30.85 82.23 -29.31
CA GLU A 8 30.40 82.90 -28.11
C GLU A 8 29.55 81.91 -27.28
N PRO A 9 29.82 81.73 -25.98
CA PRO A 9 29.15 80.71 -25.16
C PRO A 9 27.63 80.92 -25.04
N ARG A 10 27.13 82.10 -25.43
CA ARG A 10 25.68 82.38 -25.53
C ARG A 10 25.01 81.66 -26.70
N ASP A 11 25.68 81.53 -27.85
CA ASP A 11 25.08 80.92 -29.04
C ASP A 11 25.00 79.39 -28.91
N VAL A 12 25.99 78.77 -28.25
CA VAL A 12 26.00 77.33 -27.96
C VAL A 12 24.86 76.95 -27.00
N ASN A 13 24.59 77.78 -26.00
CA ASN A 13 23.47 77.56 -25.08
C ASN A 13 22.11 77.67 -25.79
N ALA A 14 21.94 78.64 -26.70
CA ALA A 14 20.71 78.78 -27.48
C ALA A 14 20.48 77.59 -28.44
N ILE A 15 21.55 77.05 -29.03
CA ILE A 15 21.48 75.86 -29.89
C ILE A 15 21.16 74.61 -29.04
N LEU A 16 21.74 74.48 -27.84
CA LEU A 16 21.41 73.37 -26.94
C LEU A 16 19.95 73.41 -26.49
N THR A 17 19.45 74.57 -26.06
CA THR A 17 18.06 74.69 -25.59
C THR A 17 17.05 74.36 -26.69
N THR A 18 17.31 74.78 -27.93
CA THR A 18 16.46 74.44 -29.08
C THR A 18 16.50 72.96 -29.44
N HIS A 19 17.67 72.30 -29.32
CA HIS A 19 17.75 70.84 -29.47
C HIS A 19 17.02 70.09 -28.35
N PHE A 20 17.12 70.54 -27.10
CA PHE A 20 16.39 69.95 -25.98
C PHE A 20 14.88 70.10 -26.14
N GLU A 21 14.42 71.27 -26.56
CA GLU A 21 13.00 71.55 -26.81
C GLU A 21 12.46 70.65 -27.93
N LYS A 22 13.22 70.48 -29.01
CA LYS A 22 12.85 69.59 -30.12
C LYS A 22 12.86 68.10 -29.72
N CYS A 23 13.78 67.68 -28.88
CA CYS A 23 13.80 66.32 -28.33
C CYS A 23 12.63 66.09 -27.37
N ALA A 24 12.30 67.06 -26.51
CA ALA A 24 11.16 67.00 -25.61
C ALA A 24 9.85 66.89 -26.40
N GLU A 25 9.69 67.68 -27.47
CA GLU A 25 8.53 67.63 -28.36
C GLU A 25 8.40 66.27 -29.06
N LEU A 26 9.51 65.70 -29.54
CA LEU A 26 9.52 64.36 -30.16
C LEU A 26 9.13 63.26 -29.17
N VAL A 27 9.68 63.30 -27.95
CA VAL A 27 9.35 62.32 -26.91
C VAL A 27 7.88 62.45 -26.51
N GLN A 28 7.38 63.67 -26.36
CA GLN A 28 5.98 63.92 -26.01
C GLN A 28 5.04 63.39 -27.11
N ARG A 29 5.38 63.65 -28.39
CA ARG A 29 4.61 63.17 -29.54
C ARG A 29 4.60 61.64 -29.65
N TYR A 30 5.73 60.99 -29.38
CA TYR A 30 5.82 59.53 -29.39
C TYR A 30 5.06 58.92 -28.20
N THR A 31 5.15 59.55 -27.04
CA THR A 31 4.44 59.14 -25.83
C THR A 31 2.93 59.23 -26.03
N ASP A 32 2.44 60.33 -26.61
CA ASP A 32 1.01 60.49 -26.93
C ASP A 32 0.53 59.47 -27.98
N MET A 33 1.37 59.14 -28.97
CA MET A 33 1.05 58.12 -29.96
C MET A 33 0.98 56.71 -29.35
N VAL A 34 1.90 56.37 -28.46
CA VAL A 34 1.91 55.07 -27.77
C VAL A 34 0.75 54.97 -26.78
N ILE A 35 0.49 56.02 -26.00
CA ILE A 35 -0.62 56.06 -25.04
C ILE A 35 -1.96 55.95 -25.77
N SER A 36 -2.17 56.70 -26.85
CA SER A 36 -3.42 56.62 -27.62
C SER A 36 -3.62 55.24 -28.27
N ALA A 37 -2.56 54.60 -28.75
CA ALA A 37 -2.61 53.23 -29.27
C ALA A 37 -2.89 52.18 -28.17
N LEU A 38 -2.36 52.38 -26.95
CA LEU A 38 -2.64 51.49 -25.82
C LEU A 38 -4.08 51.65 -25.32
N VAL A 39 -4.56 52.88 -25.18
CA VAL A 39 -5.91 53.18 -24.70
C VAL A 39 -6.97 52.60 -25.64
N THR A 40 -6.75 52.71 -26.96
CA THR A 40 -7.65 52.11 -27.95
C THR A 40 -7.66 50.58 -27.87
N ARG A 41 -6.48 49.93 -27.72
CA ARG A 41 -6.43 48.47 -27.52
C ARG A 41 -7.08 48.01 -26.22
N ILE A 42 -6.81 48.66 -25.10
CA ILE A 42 -7.39 48.28 -23.80
C ILE A 42 -8.91 48.34 -23.86
N ARG A 43 -9.47 49.38 -24.50
CA ARG A 43 -10.91 49.54 -24.65
C ARG A 43 -11.55 48.44 -25.51
N GLU A 44 -10.86 48.00 -26.57
CA GLU A 44 -11.29 46.83 -27.34
C GLU A 44 -11.21 45.52 -26.55
N PHE A 45 -10.18 45.37 -25.71
CA PHE A 45 -10.04 44.22 -24.83
C PHE A 45 -11.11 44.19 -23.75
N GLU A 46 -11.49 45.32 -23.16
CA GLU A 46 -12.49 45.39 -22.10
C GLU A 46 -13.85 44.85 -22.57
N VAL A 47 -14.29 45.26 -23.76
CA VAL A 47 -15.54 44.77 -24.35
C VAL A 47 -15.44 43.28 -24.72
N LYS A 48 -14.32 42.85 -25.30
CA LYS A 48 -14.11 41.43 -25.66
C LYS A 48 -13.96 40.53 -24.44
N LEU A 49 -13.33 41.01 -23.36
CA LEU A 49 -13.09 40.27 -22.13
C LEU A 49 -14.41 40.05 -21.37
N ILE A 50 -15.27 41.05 -21.30
CA ILE A 50 -16.61 40.93 -20.72
C ILE A 50 -17.43 39.91 -21.52
N ALA A 51 -17.43 40.00 -22.86
CA ALA A 51 -18.12 39.03 -23.70
C ALA A 51 -17.55 37.60 -23.53
N MET A 52 -16.23 37.44 -23.50
CA MET A 52 -15.56 36.13 -23.37
C MET A 52 -15.82 35.49 -22.01
N THR A 53 -15.75 36.25 -20.92
CA THR A 53 -16.06 35.74 -19.58
C THR A 53 -17.54 35.39 -19.44
N PHE A 54 -18.45 36.21 -19.98
CA PHE A 54 -19.88 35.91 -19.98
C PHE A 54 -20.19 34.62 -20.76
N VAL A 55 -19.60 34.46 -21.94
CA VAL A 55 -19.73 33.24 -22.75
C VAL A 55 -19.16 32.03 -22.01
N THR A 56 -17.99 32.18 -21.38
CA THR A 56 -17.38 31.09 -20.58
C THR A 56 -18.26 30.70 -19.41
N ILE A 57 -18.79 31.67 -18.65
CA ILE A 57 -19.70 31.40 -17.53
C ILE A 57 -20.97 30.73 -18.05
N LEU A 58 -21.57 31.23 -19.13
CA LEU A 58 -22.76 30.64 -19.75
C LEU A 58 -22.52 29.20 -20.24
N PHE A 59 -21.32 28.87 -20.71
CA PHE A 59 -20.97 27.51 -21.10
C PHE A 59 -20.62 26.62 -19.90
N THR A 60 -20.05 27.17 -18.83
CA THR A 60 -19.64 26.40 -17.64
C THR A 60 -20.83 26.10 -16.73
N LEU A 61 -21.77 27.05 -16.61
CA LEU A 61 -22.96 26.93 -15.78
C LEU A 61 -23.82 25.68 -16.08
N PRO A 62 -24.06 25.27 -17.34
CA PRO A 62 -24.82 24.06 -17.67
C PRO A 62 -23.98 22.78 -17.58
N ILE A 63 -22.64 22.86 -17.69
CA ILE A 63 -21.79 21.67 -17.53
C ILE A 63 -21.88 21.13 -16.11
N LEU A 64 -21.95 22.02 -15.12
CA LEU A 64 -22.02 21.63 -13.70
C LEU A 64 -23.26 20.77 -13.34
N PRO A 65 -24.51 21.14 -13.70
CA PRO A 65 -25.68 20.31 -13.47
C PRO A 65 -25.67 19.04 -14.34
N ILE A 66 -25.12 19.07 -15.55
CA ILE A 66 -24.97 17.86 -16.40
C ILE A 66 -24.01 16.87 -15.73
N LEU A 67 -22.85 17.35 -15.27
CA LEU A 67 -21.85 16.53 -14.61
C LEU A 67 -22.36 16.00 -13.26
N SER A 68 -23.12 16.80 -12.52
CA SER A 68 -23.78 16.37 -11.29
C SER A 68 -24.86 15.32 -11.57
N PHE A 69 -25.68 15.52 -12.60
CA PHE A 69 -26.74 14.60 -13.00
C PHE A 69 -26.20 13.24 -13.44
N VAL A 70 -25.02 13.19 -14.08
CA VAL A 70 -24.40 11.93 -14.51
C VAL A 70 -23.52 11.34 -13.39
N GLY A 71 -22.78 12.18 -12.67
CA GLY A 71 -21.81 11.76 -11.68
C GLY A 71 -22.44 11.17 -10.42
N ILE A 72 -23.49 11.81 -9.89
CA ILE A 72 -24.18 11.35 -8.69
C ILE A 72 -24.75 9.93 -8.88
N PRO A 73 -25.52 9.59 -9.92
CA PRO A 73 -26.08 8.25 -10.07
C PRO A 73 -24.99 7.20 -10.31
N ILE A 74 -23.93 7.50 -11.08
CA ILE A 74 -22.80 6.55 -11.23
C ILE A 74 -22.17 6.27 -9.87
N LEU A 75 -21.97 7.30 -9.04
CA LEU A 75 -21.41 7.16 -7.71
C LEU A 75 -22.33 6.36 -6.77
N VAL A 76 -23.63 6.59 -6.83
CA VAL A 76 -24.64 5.82 -6.06
C VAL A 76 -24.69 4.36 -6.52
N MET A 77 -24.72 4.09 -7.83
CA MET A 77 -24.73 2.72 -8.34
C MET A 77 -23.43 1.99 -7.99
N SER A 78 -22.29 2.67 -8.12
CA SER A 78 -20.98 2.14 -7.72
C SER A 78 -20.95 1.79 -6.22
N SER A 79 -21.43 2.68 -5.35
CA SER A 79 -21.44 2.43 -3.91
C SER A 79 -22.34 1.25 -3.52
N VAL A 80 -23.49 1.09 -4.18
CA VAL A 80 -24.38 -0.07 -3.99
C VAL A 80 -23.68 -1.37 -4.41
N VAL A 81 -23.01 -1.39 -5.57
CA VAL A 81 -22.25 -2.57 -6.04
C VAL A 81 -21.12 -2.91 -5.09
N TYR A 82 -20.34 -1.92 -4.64
CA TYR A 82 -19.27 -2.14 -3.65
C TYR A 82 -19.82 -2.66 -2.32
N CYS A 83 -20.95 -2.13 -1.86
CA CYS A 83 -21.61 -2.60 -0.64
C CYS A 83 -22.08 -4.04 -0.80
N ALA A 84 -22.73 -4.38 -1.92
CA ALA A 84 -23.18 -5.74 -2.20
C ALA A 84 -22.00 -6.73 -2.29
N ALA A 85 -20.92 -6.36 -2.97
CA ALA A 85 -19.71 -7.17 -3.04
C ALA A 85 -19.06 -7.35 -1.66
N GLY A 86 -19.01 -6.28 -0.85
CA GLY A 86 -18.52 -6.34 0.53
C GLY A 86 -19.35 -7.28 1.41
N CYS A 87 -20.67 -7.23 1.31
CA CYS A 87 -21.59 -8.13 2.00
C CYS A 87 -21.42 -9.59 1.55
N ALA A 88 -21.23 -9.83 0.25
CA ALA A 88 -20.99 -11.17 -0.27
C ALA A 88 -19.67 -11.76 0.25
N VAL A 89 -18.58 -10.99 0.19
CA VAL A 89 -17.26 -11.41 0.69
C VAL A 89 -17.31 -11.65 2.21
N SER A 90 -17.96 -10.77 2.97
CA SER A 90 -18.07 -10.95 4.42
C SER A 90 -18.91 -12.18 4.79
N ALA A 91 -20.00 -12.46 4.06
CA ALA A 91 -20.79 -13.67 4.22
C ALA A 91 -19.98 -14.94 3.91
N CYS A 92 -19.18 -14.93 2.84
CA CYS A 92 -18.28 -16.04 2.49
C CYS A 92 -17.25 -16.29 3.61
N LEU A 93 -16.57 -15.25 4.07
CA LEU A 93 -15.58 -15.37 5.16
C LEU A 93 -16.23 -15.85 6.47
N ALA A 94 -17.43 -15.37 6.78
CA ALA A 94 -18.18 -15.84 7.94
C ALA A 94 -18.50 -17.34 7.82
N ALA A 95 -18.98 -17.80 6.66
CA ALA A 95 -19.26 -19.20 6.42
C ALA A 95 -18.00 -20.07 6.54
N GLU A 96 -16.89 -19.67 5.91
CA GLU A 96 -15.60 -20.37 6.02
C GLU A 96 -15.10 -20.43 7.47
N SER A 97 -15.24 -19.34 8.22
CA SER A 97 -14.83 -19.29 9.63
C SER A 97 -15.61 -20.29 10.50
N VAL A 98 -16.91 -20.45 10.25
CA VAL A 98 -17.76 -21.42 10.95
C VAL A 98 -17.33 -22.86 10.61
N ILE A 99 -17.06 -23.14 9.34
CA ILE A 99 -16.59 -24.47 8.91
C ILE A 99 -15.26 -24.81 9.57
N LEU A 100 -14.28 -23.90 9.51
CA LEU A 100 -12.97 -24.08 10.15
C LEU A 100 -13.08 -24.28 11.65
N TRP A 101 -13.97 -23.54 12.30
CA TRP A 101 -14.23 -23.69 13.73
C TRP A 101 -14.78 -25.08 14.06
N MET A 102 -15.79 -25.53 13.31
CA MET A 102 -16.37 -26.87 13.46
C MET A 102 -15.33 -27.96 13.23
N THR A 103 -14.53 -27.87 12.17
CA THR A 103 -13.46 -28.84 11.88
C THR A 103 -12.41 -28.88 13.00
N ARG A 104 -11.98 -27.72 13.51
CA ARG A 104 -11.05 -27.66 14.65
C ARG A 104 -11.64 -28.29 15.90
N CYS A 105 -12.92 -28.05 16.18
CA CYS A 105 -13.63 -28.64 17.30
C CYS A 105 -13.71 -30.16 17.18
N THR A 106 -14.12 -30.68 16.01
CA THR A 106 -14.18 -32.12 15.73
C THR A 106 -12.81 -32.78 15.80
N LEU A 107 -11.75 -32.13 15.30
CA LEU A 107 -10.40 -32.68 15.38
C LEU A 107 -9.94 -32.80 16.84
N ARG A 108 -10.18 -31.76 17.65
CA ARG A 108 -9.86 -31.78 19.08
C ARG A 108 -10.63 -32.87 19.83
N SER A 109 -11.93 -33.01 19.57
CA SER A 109 -12.73 -34.05 20.24
C SER A 109 -12.26 -35.45 19.86
N ARG A 110 -11.92 -35.69 18.58
CA ARG A 110 -11.33 -36.97 18.13
C ARG A 110 -10.01 -37.28 18.82
N VAL A 111 -9.11 -36.30 18.93
CA VAL A 111 -7.84 -36.48 19.63
C VAL A 111 -8.08 -36.83 21.10
N LEU A 112 -8.98 -36.12 21.77
CA LEU A 112 -9.32 -36.41 23.17
C LEU A 112 -9.90 -37.82 23.34
N ILE A 113 -10.82 -38.23 22.46
CA ILE A 113 -11.38 -39.59 22.47
C ILE A 113 -10.27 -40.62 22.24
N ALA A 114 -9.36 -40.37 21.30
CA ALA A 114 -8.24 -41.28 21.02
C ALA A 114 -7.30 -41.39 22.24
N VAL A 115 -6.91 -40.27 22.86
CA VAL A 115 -6.07 -40.28 24.08
C VAL A 115 -6.78 -40.98 25.24
N PHE A 116 -8.07 -40.74 25.41
CA PHE A 116 -8.86 -41.40 26.46
C PHE A 116 -8.94 -42.91 26.21
N ALA A 117 -9.25 -43.32 24.99
CA ALA A 117 -9.34 -44.73 24.61
C ALA A 117 -7.99 -45.45 24.75
N THR A 118 -6.88 -44.85 24.29
CA THR A 118 -5.56 -45.45 24.45
C THR A 118 -5.15 -45.54 25.91
N THR A 119 -5.40 -44.51 26.71
CA THR A 119 -5.13 -44.50 28.14
C THR A 119 -5.97 -45.56 28.87
N PHE A 120 -7.25 -45.67 28.53
CA PHE A 120 -8.15 -46.67 29.09
C PHE A 120 -7.72 -48.10 28.73
N LEU A 121 -7.42 -48.36 27.46
CA LEU A 121 -6.92 -49.66 27.02
C LEU A 121 -5.60 -50.00 27.69
N LEU A 122 -4.67 -49.05 27.81
CA LEU A 122 -3.39 -49.26 28.51
C LEU A 122 -3.63 -49.55 30.00
N SER A 123 -4.54 -48.81 30.62
CA SER A 123 -4.93 -48.97 32.03
C SER A 123 -5.58 -50.32 32.32
N VAL A 124 -6.37 -50.88 31.40
CA VAL A 124 -6.97 -52.22 31.52
C VAL A 124 -5.95 -53.32 31.16
N TYR A 125 -5.13 -53.09 30.15
CA TYR A 125 -4.15 -54.05 29.67
C TYR A 125 -3.07 -54.36 30.71
N LEU A 126 -2.49 -53.34 31.34
CA LEU A 126 -1.43 -53.50 32.34
C LEU A 126 -1.81 -54.43 33.51
N PRO A 127 -2.96 -54.28 34.20
CA PRO A 127 -3.37 -55.17 35.28
C PRO A 127 -3.79 -56.55 34.77
N CYS A 128 -4.49 -56.65 33.63
CA CYS A 128 -4.80 -57.96 33.05
C CYS A 128 -3.53 -58.77 32.77
N ARG A 129 -2.53 -58.13 32.17
CA ARG A 129 -1.24 -58.75 31.90
C ARG A 129 -0.49 -59.10 33.19
N PHE A 130 -0.50 -58.21 34.18
CA PHE A 130 0.07 -58.47 35.51
C PHE A 130 -0.54 -59.71 36.16
N ILE A 131 -1.88 -59.83 36.16
CA ILE A 131 -2.60 -60.98 36.73
C ILE A 131 -2.18 -62.28 36.02
N LEU A 132 -2.11 -62.27 34.68
CA LEU A 132 -1.68 -63.44 33.91
C LEU A 132 -0.24 -63.85 34.25
N LEU A 133 0.70 -62.90 34.29
CA LEU A 133 2.10 -63.17 34.63
C LEU A 133 2.28 -63.74 36.04
N VAL A 134 1.55 -63.21 37.03
CA VAL A 134 1.59 -63.70 38.42
C VAL A 134 0.99 -65.11 38.53
N GLN A 135 -0.07 -65.41 37.76
CA GLN A 135 -0.68 -66.74 37.76
C GLN A 135 0.24 -67.82 37.16
N PHE A 136 0.95 -67.51 36.07
CA PHE A 136 1.82 -68.49 35.40
C PHE A 136 3.20 -68.65 36.07
N ASN A 137 3.83 -67.54 36.50
CA ASN A 137 5.24 -67.53 36.94
C ASN A 137 5.43 -67.22 38.43
N GLY A 138 4.36 -66.98 39.18
CA GLY A 138 4.42 -66.63 40.60
C GLY A 138 5.20 -65.33 40.86
N LEU A 139 6.08 -65.35 41.88
CA LEU A 139 6.88 -64.18 42.30
C LEU A 139 7.87 -63.69 41.22
N SER A 140 8.35 -64.59 40.35
CA SER A 140 9.22 -64.23 39.23
C SER A 140 8.48 -63.41 38.16
N GLY A 141 7.16 -63.56 38.04
CA GLY A 141 6.37 -62.78 37.08
C GLY A 141 6.32 -61.29 37.40
N VAL A 142 6.49 -60.92 38.68
CA VAL A 142 6.49 -59.50 39.12
C VAL A 142 7.73 -58.77 38.63
N THR A 143 8.91 -59.39 38.76
CA THR A 143 10.18 -58.78 38.33
C THR A 143 10.24 -58.63 36.82
N GLU A 144 9.73 -59.63 36.08
CA GLU A 144 9.59 -59.60 34.62
C GLU A 144 8.60 -58.51 34.15
N TRP A 145 7.46 -58.35 34.83
CA TRP A 145 6.52 -57.28 34.52
C TRP A 145 7.13 -55.88 34.75
N VAL A 146 7.90 -55.69 35.84
CA VAL A 146 8.54 -54.39 36.12
C VAL A 146 9.60 -54.04 35.08
N THR A 147 10.39 -55.01 34.61
CA THR A 147 11.40 -54.75 33.58
C THR A 147 10.75 -54.43 32.25
N GLU A 148 9.67 -55.12 31.87
CA GLU A 148 8.91 -54.84 30.65
C GLU A 148 8.20 -53.48 30.72
N ALA A 149 7.53 -53.15 31.82
CA ALA A 149 6.89 -51.85 32.02
C ALA A 149 7.92 -50.72 31.92
N LYS A 150 9.10 -50.87 32.55
CA LYS A 150 10.19 -49.89 32.42
C LYS A 150 10.65 -49.72 30.98
N GLN A 151 10.74 -50.80 30.19
CA GLN A 151 11.11 -50.73 28.77
C GLN A 151 10.06 -50.04 27.90
N CYS A 152 8.77 -50.18 28.23
CA CYS A 152 7.69 -49.48 27.51
C CYS A 152 7.64 -47.99 27.83
N PHE A 153 7.93 -47.58 29.08
CA PHE A 153 7.85 -46.17 29.50
C PHE A 153 9.14 -45.37 29.27
N LEU A 154 10.30 -46.01 29.28
CA LEU A 154 11.54 -45.37 28.87
C LEU A 154 11.65 -45.50 27.35
N PRO A 155 11.43 -44.42 26.57
CA PRO A 155 11.72 -44.47 25.15
C PRO A 155 13.14 -44.99 25.02
N LYS A 156 13.31 -46.10 24.30
CA LYS A 156 14.60 -46.68 23.98
C LYS A 156 15.40 -45.56 23.34
N ARG A 157 16.21 -44.87 24.14
CA ARG A 157 17.08 -43.79 23.71
C ARG A 157 18.01 -44.47 22.74
N GLU A 158 17.66 -44.34 21.48
CA GLU A 158 18.36 -44.96 20.37
C GLU A 158 19.78 -44.49 20.54
N ARG A 159 20.64 -45.41 21.00
CA ARG A 159 22.08 -45.19 21.01
C ARG A 159 22.38 -45.03 19.53
N GLU A 160 22.40 -43.78 19.11
CA GLU A 160 23.05 -43.27 17.93
C GLU A 160 24.40 -43.96 17.90
N ARG A 161 24.45 -45.09 17.18
CA ARG A 161 25.67 -45.81 16.88
C ARG A 161 26.38 -44.86 15.93
N PRO A 162 27.54 -44.28 16.30
CA PRO A 162 28.38 -43.67 15.31
C PRO A 162 28.99 -44.84 14.53
N ASP A 163 28.23 -45.38 13.56
CA ASP A 163 28.79 -46.16 12.46
C ASP A 163 29.53 -45.16 11.56
N GLY A 164 30.64 -44.63 12.08
CA GLY A 164 31.66 -44.01 11.27
C GLY A 164 32.33 -45.14 10.48
N PRO A 165 32.33 -45.09 9.14
CA PRO A 165 32.96 -46.14 8.35
C PRO A 165 34.46 -46.07 8.58
N ASP A 166 35.02 -47.18 9.09
CA ASP A 166 36.43 -47.52 8.93
C ASP A 166 36.73 -47.55 7.43
N VAL A 167 37.14 -46.41 6.89
CA VAL A 167 37.74 -46.30 5.55
C VAL A 167 39.10 -46.98 5.64
N ALA A 168 39.08 -48.30 5.50
CA ALA A 168 40.26 -49.09 5.19
C ALA A 168 40.74 -48.69 3.79
N ILE A 169 41.66 -47.72 3.73
CA ILE A 169 42.44 -47.41 2.53
C ILE A 169 43.40 -48.59 2.31
N GLN A 170 42.94 -49.57 1.52
CA GLN A 170 43.78 -50.66 1.04
C GLN A 170 44.51 -50.19 -0.23
N HIS A 171 45.83 -50.00 -0.10
CA HIS A 171 46.77 -49.74 -1.19
C HIS A 171 46.93 -50.97 -2.09
N PRO A 172 46.86 -50.84 -3.44
CA PRO A 172 47.52 -51.76 -4.36
C PRO A 172 48.86 -51.19 -4.86
N LYS A 173 49.76 -52.13 -5.17
CA LYS A 173 51.16 -51.99 -5.57
C LYS A 173 51.36 -51.37 -6.95
#